data_AF-A0A8J2T151-F1
#
_entry.id   AF-A0A8J2T151-F1
#
_cell.length_a   1.000
_cell.length_b   1.000
_cell.length_c   1.000
_cell.angle_alpha   90.00
_cell.angle_beta   90.00
_cell.angle_gamma   90.00
#
_symmetry.space_group_name_H-M   'P 1'
#
loop_
_entity.id
_entity.type
_entity.pdbx_description
1 polymer ?
#
loop_
_entity_poly.entity_id
_entity_poly.type
_entity_poly.pdbx_seq_one_letter_code
_entity_poly.pdbx_strand_id
1 'polypeptide(L)'
;MISTLELTKAASQKEGSHYGATKGSDATEGPPPDATHSERFRDNLFAFLDGPCMFKVNIANIIIIIVNGAFFFCLLVGMQTMCTPLLNCQPRNWWLNWSIQLLNVNFTFGALVALPWRLANSWHLWGLACPGRANDDGLDLYGRETEEIWFHIPKNHRRGINAIFLGNAVSQFVNHAMRCVYHTYATSNEMPGQVLVNVFFILAFVLAGWGAVYLARREAALRKAQPGRWADPLGDAIKAARAWCRERCGGDADAAEKEPLVENRSSSRGDDA
;
A
#
# COMPACT_ATOMS: atom_id res chain seq x y z
N MET A 1 19.53 -19.12 29.74
CA MET A 1 18.14 -19.24 29.25
C MET A 1 17.50 -17.86 29.44
N ILE A 2 17.80 -16.94 28.51
CA ILE A 2 17.34 -15.54 28.56
C ILE A 2 15.90 -15.54 28.07
N SER A 3 14.98 -15.14 28.95
CA SER A 3 13.54 -15.24 28.73
C SER A 3 13.11 -14.42 27.52
N THR A 4 12.31 -15.01 26.64
CA THR A 4 11.66 -14.38 25.48
C THR A 4 10.87 -13.11 25.83
N LEU A 5 10.56 -12.91 27.12
CA LEU A 5 9.97 -11.69 27.69
C LEU A 5 10.94 -10.50 27.77
N GLU A 6 12.24 -10.71 27.94
CA GLU A 6 13.25 -9.63 27.98
C GLU A 6 13.51 -9.07 26.57
N LEU A 7 13.46 -9.93 25.54
CA LEU A 7 13.58 -9.54 24.13
C LEU A 7 12.36 -8.73 23.65
N THR A 8 11.15 -9.04 24.13
CA THR A 8 9.94 -8.26 23.84
C THR A 8 9.91 -6.94 24.61
N LYS A 9 10.45 -6.89 25.83
CA LYS A 9 10.60 -5.62 26.57
C LYS A 9 11.64 -4.69 25.94
N ALA A 10 12.76 -5.22 25.47
CA ALA A 10 13.78 -4.43 24.76
C ALA A 10 13.30 -3.94 23.37
N ALA A 11 12.44 -4.71 22.68
CA ALA A 11 11.77 -4.27 21.46
C ALA A 11 10.72 -3.18 21.75
N SER A 12 9.88 -3.38 22.77
CA SER A 12 8.82 -2.44 23.16
C SER A 12 9.38 -1.11 23.72
N GLN A 13 10.51 -1.14 24.41
CA GLN A 13 11.14 0.06 24.95
C GLN A 13 11.93 0.87 23.90
N LYS A 14 12.29 0.26 22.76
CA LYS A 14 12.73 0.98 21.55
C LYS A 14 11.56 1.46 20.68
N GLU A 15 10.44 0.75 20.65
CA GLU A 15 9.25 1.13 19.88
C GLU A 15 8.57 2.42 20.37
N GLY A 16 8.76 2.81 21.64
CA GLY A 16 8.28 4.09 22.17
C GLY A 16 9.00 5.34 21.62
N SER A 17 10.13 5.16 20.91
CA SER A 17 10.95 6.26 20.39
C SER A 17 11.35 6.10 18.91
N HIS A 18 10.97 5.00 18.26
CA HIS A 18 11.48 4.63 16.92
C HIS A 18 10.43 4.22 15.89
N TYR A 19 9.15 4.59 16.06
CA TYR A 19 8.32 4.87 14.88
C TYR A 19 8.72 6.25 14.35
N GLY A 20 9.93 6.29 13.80
CA GLY A 20 10.49 7.43 13.10
C GLY A 20 9.69 7.68 11.84
N ALA A 21 8.58 8.42 11.98
CA ALA A 21 8.38 9.56 11.12
C ALA A 21 9.67 10.39 11.29
N THR A 22 10.63 10.15 10.39
CA THR A 22 11.86 10.92 10.32
C THR A 22 11.45 12.38 10.32
N LYS A 23 11.86 13.13 11.36
CA LYS A 23 11.76 14.59 11.50
C LYS A 23 11.76 15.23 10.11
N GLY A 24 10.57 15.47 9.57
CA GLY A 24 10.32 15.50 8.14
C GLY A 24 9.78 16.84 7.75
N SER A 25 8.58 17.15 8.18
CA SER A 25 8.26 18.48 8.64
C SER A 25 8.57 18.49 10.14
N ASP A 26 9.11 19.59 10.66
CA ASP A 26 8.92 19.86 12.07
C ASP A 26 7.39 20.00 12.22
N ALA A 27 6.66 18.91 12.50
CA ALA A 27 5.21 18.96 12.73
C ALA A 27 4.85 19.87 13.94
N THR A 28 5.89 20.35 14.62
CA THR A 28 5.94 21.42 15.62
C THR A 28 5.80 22.82 15.01
N GLU A 29 6.29 23.06 13.81
CA GLU A 29 6.07 24.30 13.08
C GLU A 29 4.67 24.29 12.48
N GLY A 30 3.74 24.92 13.18
CA GLY A 30 2.38 25.10 12.71
C GLY A 30 2.28 25.76 11.31
N PRO A 31 1.05 25.88 10.79
CA PRO A 31 0.83 26.58 9.53
C PRO A 31 1.41 28.00 9.59
N PRO A 32 2.01 28.51 8.49
CA PRO A 32 2.60 29.83 8.48
C PRO A 32 1.52 30.89 8.74
N PRO A 33 1.88 32.10 9.21
CA PRO A 33 0.89 33.13 9.55
C PRO A 33 0.04 33.56 8.34
N ASP A 34 0.60 33.44 7.13
CA ASP A 34 -0.06 33.72 5.86
C ASP A 34 -0.89 32.54 5.30
N ALA A 35 -1.05 31.45 6.08
CA ALA A 35 -1.86 30.30 5.67
C ALA A 35 -3.33 30.68 5.50
N THR A 36 -3.86 30.36 4.32
CA THR A 36 -5.26 30.51 3.95
C THR A 36 -6.16 29.60 4.80
N HIS A 37 -7.46 29.91 4.85
CA HIS A 37 -8.43 29.08 5.57
C HIS A 37 -8.50 27.63 5.05
N SER A 38 -8.33 27.43 3.74
CA SER A 38 -8.31 26.08 3.13
C SER A 38 -7.07 25.28 3.52
N GLU A 39 -5.90 25.91 3.60
CA GLU A 39 -4.66 25.28 4.09
C GLU A 39 -4.80 24.87 5.56
N ARG A 40 -5.34 25.74 6.41
CA ARG A 40 -5.61 25.42 7.82
C ARG A 40 -6.62 24.27 7.98
N PHE A 41 -7.68 24.25 7.16
CA PHE A 41 -8.64 23.15 7.16
C PHE A 41 -8.00 21.83 6.74
N ARG A 42 -7.17 21.83 5.69
CA ARG A 42 -6.40 20.67 5.25
C ARG A 42 -5.51 20.14 6.38
N ASP A 43 -4.78 21.01 7.05
CA ASP A 43 -3.86 20.60 8.12
C ASP A 43 -4.60 20.05 9.33
N ASN A 44 -5.74 20.65 9.72
CA ASN A 44 -6.60 20.10 10.77
C ASN A 44 -7.15 18.72 10.39
N LEU A 45 -7.49 18.51 9.11
CA LEU A 45 -7.93 17.21 8.62
C LEU A 45 -6.79 16.19 8.65
N PHE A 46 -5.57 16.55 8.25
CA PHE A 46 -4.40 15.66 8.37
C PHE A 46 -4.09 15.32 9.83
N ALA A 47 -4.09 16.31 10.72
CA ALA A 47 -3.89 16.09 12.15
C ALA A 47 -4.95 15.14 12.75
N PHE A 48 -6.20 15.23 12.29
CA PHE A 48 -7.25 14.28 12.69
C PHE A 48 -6.99 12.86 12.16
N LEU A 49 -6.60 12.73 10.88
CA LEU A 49 -6.35 11.44 10.23
C LEU A 49 -5.09 10.73 10.75
N ASP A 50 -4.07 11.49 11.15
CA ASP A 50 -2.84 10.99 11.76
C ASP A 50 -2.97 10.82 13.29
N GLY A 51 -4.13 11.20 13.85
CA GLY A 51 -4.41 11.04 15.26
C GLY A 51 -4.43 9.57 15.73
N PRO A 52 -4.16 9.30 17.02
CA PRO A 52 -4.06 7.94 17.55
C PRO A 52 -5.36 7.14 17.42
N CYS A 53 -6.51 7.82 17.38
CA CYS A 53 -7.80 7.18 17.14
C CYS A 53 -7.86 6.61 15.70
N MET A 54 -7.58 7.44 14.70
CA MET A 54 -7.61 7.04 13.30
C MET A 54 -6.53 6.00 12.97
N PHE A 55 -5.36 6.08 13.61
CA PHE A 55 -4.34 5.04 13.51
C PHE A 55 -4.86 3.66 13.96
N LYS A 56 -5.54 3.58 15.12
CA LYS A 56 -6.16 2.33 15.61
C LYS A 56 -7.25 1.82 14.68
N VAL A 57 -8.08 2.73 14.14
CA VAL A 57 -9.11 2.37 13.15
C VAL A 57 -8.48 1.80 11.89
N ASN A 58 -7.39 2.40 11.38
CA ASN A 58 -6.68 1.90 10.21
C ASN A 58 -6.07 0.51 10.46
N ILE A 59 -5.48 0.26 11.64
CA ILE A 59 -4.99 -1.08 12.02
C ILE A 59 -6.16 -2.09 12.04
N ALA A 60 -7.27 -1.75 12.68
CA ALA A 60 -8.45 -2.61 12.72
C ALA A 60 -8.98 -2.92 11.31
N ASN A 61 -9.06 -1.91 10.44
CA ASN A 61 -9.45 -2.06 9.04
C ASN A 61 -8.53 -3.03 8.28
N ILE A 62 -7.21 -2.92 8.47
CA ILE A 62 -6.23 -3.85 7.85
C ILE A 62 -6.45 -5.29 8.35
N ILE A 63 -6.64 -5.49 9.66
CA ILE A 63 -6.91 -6.82 10.24
C ILE A 63 -8.20 -7.40 9.64
N ILE A 64 -9.26 -6.60 9.53
CA ILE A 64 -10.53 -7.03 8.91
C ILE A 64 -10.32 -7.42 7.45
N ILE A 65 -9.56 -6.65 6.67
CA ILE A 65 -9.23 -6.99 5.28
C ILE A 65 -8.50 -8.34 5.20
N ILE A 66 -7.52 -8.60 6.07
CA ILE A 66 -6.75 -9.85 6.06
C ILE A 66 -7.65 -11.04 6.41
N VAL A 67 -8.40 -10.95 7.51
CA VAL A 67 -9.28 -12.04 7.98
C VAL A 67 -10.40 -12.31 6.97
N ASN A 68 -11.08 -11.26 6.51
CA ASN A 68 -12.16 -11.40 5.54
C ASN A 68 -11.63 -11.82 4.16
N GLY A 69 -10.43 -11.39 3.77
CA GLY A 69 -9.77 -11.83 2.54
C GLY A 69 -9.40 -13.32 2.56
N ALA A 70 -8.90 -13.82 3.69
CA ALA A 70 -8.67 -15.25 3.87
C ALA A 70 -9.98 -16.05 3.81
N PHE A 71 -11.03 -15.57 4.49
CA PHE A 71 -12.36 -16.18 4.42
C PHE A 71 -12.92 -16.21 2.99
N PHE A 72 -12.86 -15.07 2.29
CA PHE A 72 -13.23 -14.94 0.88
C PHE A 72 -12.50 -15.97 0.01
N PHE A 73 -11.18 -16.10 0.17
CA PHE A 73 -10.36 -17.05 -0.58
C PHE A 73 -10.78 -18.50 -0.31
N CYS A 74 -11.02 -18.88 0.95
CA CYS A 74 -11.54 -20.21 1.30
C CYS A 74 -12.87 -20.51 0.62
N LEU A 75 -13.78 -19.52 0.54
CA LEU A 75 -15.06 -19.66 -0.18
C LEU A 75 -14.86 -19.81 -1.69
N LEU A 76 -13.92 -19.06 -2.29
CA LEU A 76 -13.61 -19.13 -3.71
C LEU A 76 -13.06 -20.50 -4.13
N VAL A 77 -12.04 -21.01 -3.43
CA VAL A 77 -11.39 -22.29 -3.74
C VAL A 77 -12.28 -23.48 -3.38
N GLY A 78 -13.30 -23.27 -2.54
CA GLY A 78 -14.20 -24.34 -2.10
C GLY A 78 -13.59 -25.20 -0.99
N MET A 79 -12.70 -24.64 -0.17
CA MET A 79 -12.13 -25.30 1.02
C MET A 79 -13.15 -25.45 2.18
N GLN A 80 -14.44 -25.41 1.86
CA GLN A 80 -15.57 -25.40 2.79
C GLN A 80 -16.50 -26.56 2.46
N THR A 81 -17.24 -27.06 3.45
CA THR A 81 -18.16 -28.21 3.30
C THR A 81 -19.63 -27.80 3.17
N MET A 82 -19.94 -26.51 3.15
CA MET A 82 -21.32 -25.98 3.05
C MET A 82 -21.98 -26.31 1.70
N CYS A 83 -21.16 -26.55 0.67
CA CYS A 83 -21.60 -26.72 -0.72
C CYS A 83 -20.60 -27.59 -1.48
N THR A 84 -20.77 -28.91 -1.43
CA THR A 84 -20.02 -29.90 -2.21
C THR A 84 -20.98 -30.96 -2.78
N PRO A 85 -20.89 -31.35 -4.06
CA PRO A 85 -19.87 -30.98 -5.05
C PRO A 85 -20.17 -29.68 -5.83
N LEU A 86 -21.39 -29.14 -5.73
CA LEU A 86 -21.80 -27.95 -6.46
C LEU A 86 -21.40 -26.68 -5.68
N LEU A 87 -20.70 -25.76 -6.34
CA LEU A 87 -20.28 -24.49 -5.74
C LEU A 87 -21.41 -23.44 -5.73
N ASN A 88 -22.38 -23.55 -6.63
CA ASN A 88 -23.48 -22.59 -6.74
C ASN A 88 -24.68 -22.98 -5.87
N CYS A 89 -24.54 -22.90 -4.55
CA CYS A 89 -25.66 -23.08 -3.63
C CYS A 89 -25.70 -22.06 -2.49
N GLN A 90 -26.88 -21.93 -1.90
CA GLN A 90 -27.04 -21.33 -0.58
C GLN A 90 -26.62 -22.38 0.47
N PRO A 91 -25.84 -22.02 1.51
CA PRO A 91 -25.55 -20.67 2.02
C PRO A 91 -24.26 -20.02 1.48
N ARG A 92 -23.45 -20.72 0.68
CA ARG A 92 -22.14 -20.23 0.20
C ARG A 92 -22.25 -18.89 -0.54
N ASN A 93 -23.19 -18.78 -1.48
CA ASN A 93 -23.35 -17.57 -2.29
C ASN A 93 -23.67 -16.32 -1.45
N TRP A 94 -24.44 -16.50 -0.36
CA TRP A 94 -24.73 -15.42 0.58
C TRP A 94 -23.46 -14.94 1.30
N TRP A 95 -22.67 -15.87 1.86
CA TRP A 95 -21.41 -15.55 2.54
C TRP A 95 -20.37 -14.94 1.60
N LEU A 96 -20.29 -15.44 0.37
CA LEU A 96 -19.39 -14.91 -0.65
C LEU A 96 -19.74 -13.46 -1.00
N ASN A 97 -21.03 -13.18 -1.22
CA ASN A 97 -21.49 -11.82 -1.46
C ASN A 97 -21.22 -10.89 -0.28
N TRP A 98 -21.52 -11.33 0.94
CA TRP A 98 -21.27 -10.54 2.15
C TRP A 98 -19.78 -10.24 2.34
N SER A 99 -18.93 -11.23 2.14
CA SER A 99 -17.47 -11.07 2.23
C SER A 99 -16.95 -10.06 1.19
N ILE A 100 -17.44 -10.11 -0.05
CA ILE A 100 -17.10 -9.14 -1.09
C ILE A 100 -17.54 -7.72 -0.70
N GLN A 101 -18.78 -7.56 -0.21
CA GLN A 101 -19.29 -6.25 0.22
C GLN A 101 -18.44 -5.68 1.34
N LEU A 102 -18.10 -6.50 2.34
CA LEU A 102 -17.24 -6.08 3.44
C LEU A 102 -15.84 -5.70 2.94
N LEU A 103 -15.20 -6.48 2.07
CA LEU A 103 -13.90 -6.11 1.48
C LEU A 103 -13.98 -4.77 0.75
N ASN A 104 -15.03 -4.59 -0.05
CA ASN A 104 -15.23 -3.37 -0.83
C ASN A 104 -15.40 -2.13 0.08
N VAL A 105 -16.17 -2.23 1.17
CA VAL A 105 -16.28 -1.17 2.18
C VAL A 105 -14.93 -0.84 2.80
N ASN A 106 -14.16 -1.85 3.26
CA ASN A 106 -12.86 -1.60 3.90
C ASN A 106 -11.83 -0.98 2.94
N PHE A 107 -11.82 -1.39 1.66
CA PHE A 107 -10.95 -0.77 0.65
C PHE A 107 -11.39 0.67 0.31
N THR A 108 -12.69 0.93 0.27
CA THR A 108 -13.25 2.26 0.04
C THR A 108 -12.95 3.19 1.21
N PHE A 109 -13.04 2.69 2.44
CA PHE A 109 -12.60 3.41 3.64
C PHE A 109 -11.11 3.78 3.55
N GLY A 110 -10.24 2.84 3.17
CA GLY A 110 -8.81 3.14 2.97
C GLY A 110 -8.57 4.20 1.88
N ALA A 111 -9.31 4.13 0.77
CA ALA A 111 -9.26 5.16 -0.27
C ALA A 111 -9.74 6.53 0.25
N LEU A 112 -10.80 6.56 1.05
CA LEU A 112 -11.37 7.78 1.65
C LEU A 112 -10.39 8.44 2.63
N VAL A 113 -9.76 7.67 3.50
CA VAL A 113 -8.74 8.17 4.45
C VAL A 113 -7.53 8.73 3.71
N ALA A 114 -7.08 8.10 2.62
CA ALA A 114 -5.95 8.58 1.84
C ALA A 114 -6.28 9.73 0.88
N LEU A 115 -7.56 9.96 0.57
CA LEU A 115 -8.00 10.90 -0.46
C LEU A 115 -7.60 12.35 -0.14
N PRO A 116 -7.76 12.88 1.08
CA PRO A 116 -7.34 14.25 1.41
C PRO A 116 -5.87 14.52 1.09
N TRP A 117 -4.98 13.60 1.45
CA TRP A 117 -3.55 13.71 1.15
C TRP A 117 -3.28 13.72 -0.36
N ARG A 118 -3.92 12.81 -1.10
CA ARG A 118 -3.80 12.72 -2.56
C ARG A 118 -4.31 13.99 -3.25
N LEU A 119 -5.44 14.54 -2.80
CA LEU A 119 -6.00 15.77 -3.34
C LEU A 119 -5.14 16.99 -3.04
N ALA A 120 -4.64 17.14 -1.82
CA ALA A 120 -3.73 18.24 -1.47
C ALA A 120 -2.45 18.21 -2.31
N ASN A 121 -1.84 17.03 -2.45
CA ASN A 121 -0.67 16.85 -3.30
C ASN A 121 -0.99 17.11 -4.77
N SER A 122 -2.17 16.72 -5.25
CA SER A 122 -2.58 17.05 -6.62
C SER A 122 -2.66 18.56 -6.80
N TRP A 123 -3.42 19.21 -5.93
CA TRP A 123 -3.63 20.65 -6.01
C TRP A 123 -2.29 21.38 -6.03
N HIS A 124 -1.34 20.97 -5.17
CA HIS A 124 0.02 21.51 -5.13
C HIS A 124 0.82 21.19 -6.39
N LEU A 125 0.92 19.92 -6.80
CA LEU A 125 1.73 19.45 -7.94
C LEU A 125 1.28 20.01 -9.29
N TRP A 126 -0.01 20.26 -9.49
CA TRP A 126 -0.55 20.86 -10.71
C TRP A 126 -0.57 22.39 -10.68
N GLY A 127 -0.06 23.02 -9.61
CA GLY A 127 -0.03 24.48 -9.47
C GLY A 127 -1.42 25.11 -9.33
N LEU A 128 -2.40 24.30 -8.93
CA LEU A 128 -3.77 24.75 -8.65
C LEU A 128 -3.86 25.34 -7.22
N ALA A 129 -2.96 24.92 -6.34
CA ALA A 129 -2.85 25.43 -4.97
C ALA A 129 -2.11 26.75 -4.92
N CYS A 130 -2.73 27.74 -4.28
CA CYS A 130 -2.15 28.98 -3.76
C CYS A 130 -1.10 29.62 -4.70
N PRO A 131 -1.50 30.47 -5.66
CA PRO A 131 -0.55 31.21 -6.50
C PRO A 131 0.45 31.94 -5.59
N GLY A 132 1.69 31.45 -5.55
CA GLY A 132 2.76 31.99 -4.70
C GLY A 132 3.52 30.96 -3.84
N ARG A 133 3.03 29.73 -3.65
CA ARG A 133 3.82 28.69 -2.95
C ARG A 133 4.82 28.04 -3.91
N ALA A 134 6.09 27.94 -3.50
CA ALA A 134 7.10 27.20 -4.23
C ALA A 134 6.77 25.70 -4.20
N ASN A 135 7.13 24.99 -5.27
CA ASN A 135 6.85 23.56 -5.45
C ASN A 135 8.01 22.92 -6.21
N ASP A 136 9.21 23.21 -5.69
CA ASP A 136 10.45 22.58 -6.11
C ASP A 136 10.65 21.27 -5.32
N ASP A 137 11.68 20.51 -5.69
CA ASP A 137 12.00 19.27 -4.99
C ASP A 137 12.65 19.58 -3.63
N GLY A 138 12.21 18.88 -2.59
CA GLY A 138 12.62 19.12 -1.19
C GLY A 138 11.80 20.18 -0.46
N LEU A 139 10.78 20.77 -1.11
CA LEU A 139 9.87 21.73 -0.49
C LEU A 139 8.51 21.09 -0.16
N ASP A 140 7.96 21.42 1.01
CA ASP A 140 6.67 20.97 1.50
C ASP A 140 5.48 21.66 0.78
N LEU A 141 4.26 21.43 1.25
CA LEU A 141 3.04 22.04 0.68
C LEU A 141 2.99 23.57 0.83
N TYR A 142 3.83 24.16 1.69
CA TYR A 142 3.97 25.59 1.93
C TYR A 142 5.20 26.21 1.25
N GLY A 143 6.01 25.41 0.55
CA GLY A 143 7.27 25.88 -0.05
C GLY A 143 8.42 26.00 0.94
N ARG A 144 8.34 25.36 2.11
CA ARG A 144 9.41 25.30 3.12
C ARG A 144 10.24 24.04 2.93
N GLU A 145 11.52 24.10 3.28
CA GLU A 145 12.38 22.91 3.26
C GLU A 145 11.83 21.85 4.22
N THR A 146 11.82 20.60 3.76
CA THR A 146 11.33 19.46 4.51
C THR A 146 12.26 18.29 4.31
N GLU A 147 12.42 17.46 5.34
CA GLU A 147 13.12 16.18 5.37
C GLU A 147 12.22 15.00 4.98
N GLU A 148 10.94 15.21 4.66
CA GLU A 148 10.06 14.16 4.18
C GLU A 148 10.52 13.65 2.80
N ILE A 149 10.77 12.34 2.69
CA ILE A 149 11.28 11.72 1.46
C ILE A 149 10.35 11.94 0.26
N TRP A 150 9.04 12.02 0.50
CA TRP A 150 8.04 12.24 -0.55
C TRP A 150 8.32 13.53 -1.34
N PHE A 151 8.60 14.65 -0.65
CA PHE A 151 8.83 15.95 -1.31
C PHE A 151 10.16 16.01 -2.08
N HIS A 152 11.09 15.11 -1.77
CA HIS A 152 12.36 14.97 -2.51
C HIS A 152 12.26 14.11 -3.76
N ILE A 153 11.14 13.41 -3.97
CA ILE A 153 10.91 12.72 -5.23
C ILE A 153 10.72 13.78 -6.33
N PRO A 154 11.40 13.66 -7.48
CA PRO A 154 11.25 14.64 -8.55
C PRO A 154 9.79 14.87 -8.92
N LYS A 155 9.38 16.13 -9.05
CA LYS A 155 7.99 16.57 -9.29
C LYS A 155 7.23 15.76 -10.33
N ASN A 156 7.87 15.41 -11.45
CA ASN A 156 7.24 14.62 -12.51
C ASN A 156 6.89 13.19 -12.04
N HIS A 157 7.72 12.58 -11.20
CA HIS A 157 7.44 11.28 -10.61
C HIS A 157 6.36 11.38 -9.54
N ARG A 158 6.37 12.42 -8.69
CA ARG A 158 5.27 12.69 -7.74
C ARG A 158 3.92 12.81 -8.45
N ARG A 159 3.85 13.57 -9.54
CA ARG A 159 2.64 13.70 -10.39
C ARG A 159 2.14 12.34 -10.89
N GLY A 160 3.05 11.53 -11.43
CA GLY A 160 2.71 10.19 -11.92
C GLY A 160 2.17 9.28 -10.81
N ILE A 161 2.90 9.17 -9.69
CA ILE A 161 2.50 8.36 -8.53
C ILE A 161 1.13 8.82 -8.00
N ASN A 162 0.94 10.12 -7.82
CA ASN A 162 -0.29 10.67 -7.29
C ASN A 162 -1.48 10.50 -8.25
N ALA A 163 -1.26 10.63 -9.56
CA ALA A 163 -2.29 10.36 -10.58
C ALA A 163 -2.75 8.88 -10.54
N ILE A 164 -1.81 7.93 -10.42
CA ILE A 164 -2.11 6.51 -10.29
C ILE A 164 -2.94 6.24 -9.02
N PHE A 165 -2.55 6.83 -7.89
CA PHE A 165 -3.27 6.68 -6.63
C PHE A 165 -4.65 7.37 -6.64
N LEU A 166 -4.81 8.51 -7.30
CA LEU A 166 -6.13 9.10 -7.52
C LEU A 166 -7.01 8.21 -8.40
N GLY A 167 -6.46 7.65 -9.48
CA GLY A 167 -7.17 6.69 -10.32
C GLY A 167 -7.61 5.46 -9.54
N ASN A 168 -6.77 4.96 -8.62
CA ASN A 168 -7.13 3.90 -7.68
C ASN A 168 -8.32 4.32 -6.80
N ALA A 169 -8.30 5.52 -6.19
CA ALA A 169 -9.39 5.98 -5.34
C ALA A 169 -10.71 6.10 -6.12
N VAL A 170 -10.69 6.70 -7.31
CA VAL A 170 -11.86 6.78 -8.20
C VAL A 170 -12.38 5.39 -8.52
N SER A 171 -11.51 4.46 -8.89
CA SER A 171 -11.90 3.08 -9.21
C SER A 171 -12.54 2.38 -8.00
N GLN A 172 -12.05 2.61 -6.78
CA GLN A 172 -12.66 2.06 -5.56
C GLN A 172 -14.05 2.63 -5.31
N PHE A 173 -14.24 3.95 -5.43
CA PHE A 173 -15.56 4.57 -5.26
C PHE A 173 -16.56 4.10 -6.31
N VAL A 174 -16.14 3.99 -7.57
CA VAL A 174 -17.01 3.46 -8.63
C VAL A 174 -17.33 1.99 -8.36
N ASN A 175 -16.35 1.17 -7.96
CA ASN A 175 -16.59 -0.22 -7.58
C ASN A 175 -17.59 -0.34 -6.42
N HIS A 176 -17.48 0.51 -5.40
CA HIS A 176 -18.43 0.57 -4.29
C HIS A 176 -19.83 0.94 -4.75
N ALA A 177 -19.96 1.98 -5.58
CA ALA A 177 -21.25 2.36 -6.16
C ALA A 177 -21.86 1.21 -6.98
N MET A 178 -21.07 0.52 -7.80
CA MET A 178 -21.54 -0.65 -8.55
C MET A 178 -21.95 -1.79 -7.61
N ARG A 179 -21.26 -2.00 -6.49
CA ARG A 179 -21.65 -3.00 -5.48
C ARG A 179 -22.90 -2.63 -4.69
N CYS A 180 -23.25 -1.35 -4.59
CA CYS A 180 -24.55 -0.91 -4.08
C CYS A 180 -25.68 -1.18 -5.08
N VAL A 181 -25.44 -0.99 -6.38
CA VAL A 181 -26.42 -1.29 -7.45
C VAL A 181 -26.60 -2.80 -7.60
N TYR A 182 -25.50 -3.53 -7.79
CA TYR A 182 -25.45 -4.99 -7.95
C TYR A 182 -25.16 -5.68 -6.62
N HIS A 183 -26.03 -5.44 -5.63
CA HIS A 183 -25.78 -5.80 -4.23
C HIS A 183 -25.93 -7.28 -3.89
N THR A 184 -26.60 -8.07 -4.74
CA THR A 184 -26.76 -9.51 -4.55
C THR A 184 -25.80 -10.32 -5.41
N TYR A 185 -25.55 -11.57 -4.99
CA TYR A 185 -24.76 -12.51 -5.78
C TYR A 185 -25.30 -12.65 -7.21
N ALA A 186 -26.61 -12.85 -7.37
CA ALA A 186 -27.24 -13.03 -8.68
C ALA A 186 -27.03 -11.80 -9.58
N THR A 187 -27.40 -10.62 -9.11
CA THR A 187 -27.27 -9.37 -9.87
C THR A 187 -25.81 -9.03 -10.22
N SER A 188 -24.85 -9.42 -9.38
CA SER A 188 -23.42 -9.19 -9.63
C SER A 188 -22.79 -10.20 -10.59
N ASN A 189 -23.47 -11.31 -10.89
CA ASN A 189 -23.02 -12.32 -11.85
C ASN A 189 -23.79 -12.26 -13.19
N GLU A 190 -24.77 -11.36 -13.31
CA GLU A 190 -25.50 -11.10 -14.55
C GLU A 190 -24.94 -9.88 -15.27
N MET A 191 -25.14 -9.80 -16.59
CA MET A 191 -24.75 -8.62 -17.37
C MET A 191 -25.71 -7.46 -17.12
N PRO A 192 -25.23 -6.21 -16.98
CA PRO A 192 -23.83 -5.77 -17.06
C PRO A 192 -23.06 -5.80 -15.73
N GLY A 193 -23.71 -6.22 -14.64
CA GLY A 193 -23.15 -6.24 -13.29
C GLY A 193 -21.81 -6.97 -13.19
N GLN A 194 -21.71 -8.16 -13.79
CA GLN A 194 -20.49 -8.97 -13.80
C GLN A 194 -19.28 -8.21 -14.36
N VAL A 195 -19.44 -7.47 -15.46
CA VAL A 195 -18.35 -6.72 -16.07
C VAL A 195 -18.00 -5.52 -15.19
N LEU A 196 -18.99 -4.73 -14.79
CA LEU A 196 -18.76 -3.49 -14.07
C LEU A 196 -18.09 -3.74 -12.71
N VAL A 197 -18.58 -4.70 -11.91
CA VAL A 197 -18.00 -4.97 -10.59
C VAL A 197 -16.59 -5.58 -10.66
N ASN A 198 -16.27 -6.34 -11.71
CA ASN A 198 -14.95 -6.97 -11.83
C ASN A 198 -13.91 -6.03 -12.45
N VAL A 199 -14.29 -5.24 -13.46
CA VAL A 199 -13.36 -4.29 -14.11
C VAL A 199 -12.87 -3.25 -13.11
N PHE A 200 -13.76 -2.60 -12.36
CA PHE A 200 -13.33 -1.59 -11.39
C PHE A 200 -12.59 -2.19 -10.19
N PHE A 201 -12.93 -3.40 -9.78
CA PHE A 201 -12.16 -4.13 -8.78
C PHE A 201 -10.73 -4.39 -9.26
N ILE A 202 -10.55 -5.03 -10.42
CA ILE A 202 -9.22 -5.34 -10.99
C ILE A 202 -8.42 -4.05 -11.21
N LEU A 203 -9.05 -3.02 -11.78
CA LEU A 203 -8.42 -1.74 -12.03
C LEU A 203 -7.93 -1.10 -10.73
N ALA A 204 -8.74 -1.12 -9.66
CA ALA A 204 -8.33 -0.62 -8.37
C ALA A 204 -7.10 -1.36 -7.82
N PHE A 205 -7.06 -2.70 -7.91
CA PHE A 205 -5.90 -3.50 -7.48
C PHE A 205 -4.65 -3.20 -8.30
N VAL A 206 -4.76 -3.14 -9.63
CA VAL A 206 -3.63 -2.86 -10.52
C VAL A 206 -3.06 -1.47 -10.24
N LEU A 207 -3.92 -0.44 -10.12
CA LEU A 207 -3.47 0.92 -9.84
C LEU A 207 -2.83 1.04 -8.45
N ALA A 208 -3.39 0.38 -7.42
CA ALA A 208 -2.77 0.36 -6.09
C ALA A 208 -1.37 -0.28 -6.12
N GLY A 209 -1.26 -1.48 -6.71
CA GLY A 209 0.00 -2.21 -6.79
C GLY A 209 1.05 -1.45 -7.61
N TRP A 210 0.66 -0.93 -8.77
CA TRP A 210 1.56 -0.16 -9.63
C TRP A 210 2.01 1.15 -8.96
N GLY A 211 1.10 1.88 -8.31
CA GLY A 211 1.43 3.08 -7.54
C GLY A 211 2.41 2.80 -6.41
N ALA A 212 2.20 1.72 -5.65
CA ALA A 212 3.08 1.31 -4.57
C ALA A 212 4.48 0.92 -5.07
N VAL A 213 4.57 0.11 -6.14
CA VAL A 213 5.86 -0.27 -6.76
C VAL A 213 6.58 0.97 -7.29
N TYR A 214 5.86 1.90 -7.93
CA TYR A 214 6.45 3.10 -8.47
C TYR A 214 7.02 4.01 -7.36
N LEU A 215 6.25 4.22 -6.30
CA LEU A 215 6.70 4.96 -5.11
C LEU A 215 7.95 4.30 -4.49
N ALA A 216 7.88 3.00 -4.19
CA ALA A 216 8.99 2.27 -3.57
C ALA A 216 10.28 2.34 -4.39
N ARG A 217 10.19 2.24 -5.73
CA ARG A 217 11.35 2.38 -6.62
C ARG A 217 11.96 3.77 -6.56
N ARG A 218 11.14 4.83 -6.48
CA ARG A 218 11.64 6.21 -6.42
C ARG A 218 12.25 6.55 -5.07
N GLU A 219 11.64 6.11 -3.98
CA GLU A 219 12.25 6.24 -2.66
C GLU A 219 13.56 5.45 -2.56
N ALA A 220 13.61 4.21 -3.07
CA ALA A 220 14.83 3.42 -3.08
C ALA A 220 15.96 4.10 -3.88
N ALA A 221 15.62 4.73 -5.01
CA ALA A 221 16.59 5.51 -5.80
C ALA A 221 17.12 6.72 -5.01
N LEU A 222 16.25 7.43 -4.27
CA LEU A 222 16.67 8.55 -3.41
C LEU A 222 17.55 8.09 -2.25
N ARG A 223 17.16 7.01 -1.55
CA ARG A 223 17.97 6.43 -0.46
C ARG A 223 19.35 5.96 -0.94
N LYS A 224 19.44 5.46 -2.18
CA LYS A 224 20.71 5.12 -2.82
C LYS A 224 21.55 6.36 -3.15
N ALA A 225 20.92 7.44 -3.60
CA ALA A 225 21.60 8.68 -3.95
C ALA A 225 22.10 9.45 -2.72
N GLN A 226 21.40 9.36 -1.59
CA GLN A 226 21.76 10.01 -0.32
C GLN A 226 21.68 9.00 0.84
N PRO A 227 22.67 8.10 0.97
CA PRO A 227 22.68 7.09 2.03
C PRO A 227 22.63 7.72 3.42
N GLY A 228 21.76 7.18 4.29
CA GLY A 228 21.66 7.61 5.69
C GLY A 228 20.77 8.82 5.96
N ARG A 229 20.27 9.53 4.93
CA ARG A 229 19.34 10.66 5.12
C ARG A 229 17.95 10.20 5.56
N TRP A 230 17.43 9.14 4.96
CA TRP A 230 16.10 8.60 5.27
C TRP A 230 16.17 7.16 5.75
N ALA A 231 15.31 6.80 6.71
CA ALA A 231 15.15 5.43 7.16
C ALA A 231 14.63 4.51 6.05
N ASP A 232 15.03 3.23 6.09
CA ASP A 232 14.54 2.17 5.22
C ASP A 232 13.96 1.01 6.05
N PRO A 233 12.83 1.22 6.73
CA PRO A 233 12.29 0.24 7.67
C PRO A 233 11.97 -1.10 7.00
N LEU A 234 11.52 -1.09 5.75
CA LEU A 234 11.25 -2.31 5.00
C LEU A 234 12.55 -3.03 4.61
N GLY A 235 13.53 -2.31 4.07
CA GLY A 235 14.83 -2.90 3.75
C GLY A 235 15.51 -3.46 4.99
N ASP A 236 15.42 -2.76 6.11
CA ASP A 236 15.99 -3.21 7.38
C ASP A 236 15.26 -4.42 7.97
N ALA A 237 13.92 -4.46 7.87
CA ALA A 237 13.13 -5.64 8.24
C ALA A 237 13.47 -6.86 7.37
N ILE A 238 13.64 -6.68 6.05
CA ILE A 238 14.04 -7.76 5.12
C ILE A 238 15.45 -8.26 5.45
N LYS A 239 16.41 -7.36 5.72
CA LYS A 239 17.76 -7.73 6.13
C LYS A 239 17.73 -8.54 7.44
N ALA A 240 16.94 -8.10 8.42
CA ALA A 240 16.77 -8.80 9.69
C ALA A 240 16.14 -10.18 9.51
N ALA A 241 15.08 -10.30 8.70
CA ALA A 241 14.44 -11.58 8.40
C ALA A 241 15.39 -12.55 7.68
N ARG A 242 16.21 -12.06 6.73
CA ARG A 242 17.23 -12.87 6.04
C ARG A 242 18.34 -13.32 6.99
N ALA A 243 18.81 -12.44 7.87
CA ALA A 243 19.80 -12.80 8.88
C ALA A 243 19.26 -13.89 9.83
N TRP A 244 18.04 -13.70 10.34
CA TRP A 244 17.33 -14.68 11.16
C TRP A 244 17.16 -16.04 10.46
N CYS A 245 16.82 -16.02 9.17
CA CYS A 245 16.67 -17.23 8.36
C CYS A 245 18.02 -17.95 8.17
N ARG A 246 19.10 -17.22 7.87
CA ARG A 246 20.45 -17.82 7.75
C ARG A 246 20.92 -18.49 9.03
N GLU A 247 20.64 -17.89 10.20
CA GLU A 247 21.02 -18.46 11.50
C GLU A 247 20.25 -19.74 11.84
N ARG A 248 18.96 -19.83 11.47
CA ARG A 248 18.07 -20.94 11.87
C ARG A 248 17.89 -22.04 10.83
N CYS A 249 17.96 -21.71 9.55
CA CYS A 249 17.69 -22.66 8.47
C CYS A 249 18.94 -23.43 8.00
N GLY A 250 20.12 -23.11 8.55
CA GLY A 250 21.37 -23.80 8.23
C GLY A 250 21.93 -23.41 6.86
N GLY A 251 22.97 -22.58 6.86
CA GLY A 251 24.15 -22.68 5.98
C GLY A 251 24.06 -22.51 4.46
N ASP A 252 23.04 -23.01 3.75
CA ASP A 252 23.18 -23.31 2.31
C ASP A 252 22.06 -22.76 1.41
N ALA A 253 21.22 -21.84 1.89
CA ALA A 253 20.20 -21.21 1.02
C ALA A 253 20.81 -20.32 -0.09
N ASP A 254 22.04 -19.82 0.10
CA ASP A 254 22.76 -18.99 -0.88
C ASP A 254 23.52 -19.84 -1.92
N ALA A 255 23.56 -21.17 -1.78
CA ALA A 255 24.19 -22.08 -2.75
C ALA A 255 23.30 -22.32 -3.99
N ALA A 256 21.99 -22.14 -3.88
CA ALA A 256 21.05 -22.39 -4.97
C ALA A 256 20.90 -21.22 -5.97
N GLU A 257 21.37 -20.00 -5.65
CA GLU A 257 21.27 -18.84 -6.55
C GLU A 257 22.52 -18.64 -7.42
N LYS A 258 23.53 -19.52 -7.28
CA LYS A 258 24.81 -19.44 -8.00
C LYS A 258 25.13 -20.65 -8.88
N GLU A 259 24.17 -21.52 -9.21
CA GLU A 259 24.40 -22.41 -10.34
C GLU A 259 24.36 -21.57 -11.64
N PRO A 260 25.50 -21.36 -12.33
CA PRO A 260 25.46 -20.78 -13.66
C PRO A 260 24.63 -21.73 -14.52
N LEU A 261 23.70 -21.17 -15.31
CA LEU A 261 23.08 -21.87 -16.43
C LEU A 261 24.21 -22.43 -17.30
N VAL A 262 24.57 -23.70 -17.09
CA VAL A 262 25.50 -24.42 -17.95
C VAL A 262 24.78 -24.55 -19.28
N GLU A 263 25.17 -23.69 -20.20
CA GLU A 263 24.78 -23.71 -21.61
C GLU A 263 25.19 -25.09 -22.16
N ASN A 264 24.24 -26.02 -22.22
CA ASN A 264 24.38 -27.29 -22.91
C ASN A 264 24.55 -27.03 -24.41
N ARG A 265 25.76 -26.65 -24.84
CA ARG A 265 26.20 -26.76 -26.23
C ARG A 265 26.44 -28.23 -26.51
N SER A 266 25.40 -28.92 -26.95
CA SER A 266 25.55 -30.16 -27.70
C SER A 266 26.27 -29.83 -29.00
N SER A 267 27.59 -30.00 -29.01
CA SER A 267 28.41 -30.06 -30.21
C SER A 267 28.08 -31.36 -30.93
N SER A 268 27.16 -31.29 -31.90
CA SER A 268 27.00 -32.35 -32.89
C SER A 268 28.13 -32.22 -33.92
N ARG A 269 29.30 -32.75 -33.58
CA ARG A 269 30.29 -33.19 -34.56
C ARG A 269 29.93 -34.62 -34.94
N GLY A 270 29.50 -34.79 -36.17
CA GLY A 270 29.29 -36.07 -36.83
C GLY A 270 29.65 -35.88 -38.29
N ASP A 271 30.94 -35.74 -38.55
CA ASP A 271 31.54 -36.22 -39.79
C ASP A 271 31.64 -37.73 -39.63
N ASP A 272 31.14 -38.50 -40.61
CA ASP A 272 31.75 -39.76 -41.02
C ASP A 272 31.11 -40.22 -42.35
N ALA A 273 32.00 -40.33 -43.36
CA ALA A 273 32.04 -41.17 -44.56
C ALA A 273 30.82 -41.28 -45.51
#